data_AF-F6ZYU7-F1
#
_entry.id   AF-F6ZYU7-F1
#
_cell.length_a   1.000
_cell.length_b   1.000
_cell.length_c   1.000
_cell.angle_alpha   90.00
_cell.angle_beta   90.00
_cell.angle_gamma   90.00
#
_symmetry.space_group_name_H-M   'P 1'
#
loop_
_entity.id
_entity.type
_entity.pdbx_description
1 polymer ?
#
loop_
_entity_poly.entity_id
_entity_poly.type
_entity_poly.pdbx_seq_one_letter_code
_entity_poly.pdbx_strand_id
1 'polypeptide(L)'
;MVHYVVLLFFLVATVAASDYRCTNQGGSCVDYRYYVCNGGVENGLCDGDSNRRCCLECDNSCQSDVNNWESCCDSACTSISGSCQDNSNYCDGSYSSGKCGGPSDRQCCSKSTGGSSGSCSLLTYSTSSVKGYNGLTIEIEPGFKSSMDSISSYASSCGVTVWVTHAFRYEGQDLGGTVVPPASNSNHLVGHAIDMNLDTPSGWCNGDCLYAGYNSNAECFLNKVMNGGLRWGGVWYPTDPVHIDDGLNVYSPNTWNDLYYDLQGNC
;
A
#
# COMPACT_ATOMS: atom_id res chain seq x y z
N MET A 1 -61.81 14.54 -36.29
CA MET A 1 -61.08 14.42 -35.03
C MET A 1 -60.59 12.99 -34.90
N VAL A 2 -59.30 12.74 -35.16
CA VAL A 2 -58.65 11.46 -34.82
C VAL A 2 -57.30 11.84 -34.22
N HIS A 3 -57.15 11.65 -32.92
CA HIS A 3 -55.91 11.90 -32.21
C HIS A 3 -55.05 10.64 -32.29
N TYR A 4 -53.90 10.74 -32.96
CA TYR A 4 -52.86 9.73 -32.90
C TYR A 4 -52.02 9.97 -31.63
N VAL A 5 -52.23 9.14 -30.62
CA VAL A 5 -51.31 9.04 -29.48
C VAL A 5 -50.16 8.13 -29.92
N VAL A 6 -49.01 8.72 -30.24
CA VAL A 6 -47.76 7.99 -30.44
C VAL A 6 -47.24 7.60 -29.07
N LEU A 7 -47.41 6.32 -28.72
CA LEU A 7 -46.86 5.75 -27.49
C LEU A 7 -45.35 5.53 -27.69
N LEU A 8 -44.53 6.40 -27.10
CA LEU A 8 -43.08 6.23 -27.04
C LEU A 8 -42.77 5.10 -26.04
N PHE A 9 -42.43 3.91 -26.53
CA PHE A 9 -41.85 2.86 -25.70
C PHE A 9 -40.41 3.25 -25.35
N PHE A 10 -40.21 3.77 -24.13
CA PHE A 10 -38.88 3.83 -23.52
C PHE A 10 -38.43 2.39 -23.23
N LEU A 11 -37.54 1.86 -24.07
CA LEU A 11 -36.68 0.74 -23.70
C LEU A 11 -35.70 1.25 -22.65
N VAL A 12 -36.10 1.19 -21.38
CA VAL A 12 -35.14 1.23 -20.27
C VAL A 12 -34.38 -0.09 -20.34
N ALA A 13 -33.18 -0.05 -20.93
CA ALA A 13 -32.23 -1.14 -20.77
C ALA A 13 -31.95 -1.26 -19.28
N THR A 14 -32.54 -2.28 -18.65
CA THR A 14 -32.22 -2.69 -17.29
C THR A 14 -30.73 -3.01 -17.27
N VAL A 15 -29.93 -2.14 -16.68
CA VAL A 15 -28.58 -2.49 -16.24
C VAL A 15 -28.81 -3.65 -15.26
N ALA A 16 -28.45 -4.87 -15.67
CA ALA A 16 -28.49 -6.01 -14.77
C ALA A 16 -27.72 -5.60 -13.52
N ALA A 17 -28.36 -5.71 -12.35
CA ALA A 17 -27.78 -5.33 -11.08
C ALA A 17 -26.47 -6.11 -10.91
N SER A 18 -25.35 -5.42 -11.11
CA SER A 18 -24.03 -5.98 -10.89
C SER A 18 -23.98 -6.53 -9.47
N ASP A 19 -23.43 -7.73 -9.30
CA ASP A 19 -23.28 -8.39 -7.99
C ASP A 19 -24.59 -8.83 -7.29
N TYR A 20 -25.75 -8.81 -7.97
CA TYR A 20 -27.06 -9.17 -7.36
C TYR A 20 -27.10 -10.54 -6.69
N ARG A 21 -26.38 -11.52 -7.24
CA ARG A 21 -26.34 -12.89 -6.68
C ARG A 21 -25.69 -12.93 -5.29
N CYS A 22 -24.71 -12.06 -5.05
CA CYS A 22 -24.06 -11.91 -3.75
C CYS A 22 -24.93 -11.09 -2.79
N THR A 23 -25.45 -9.94 -3.24
CA THR A 23 -26.27 -9.07 -2.38
C THR A 23 -27.60 -9.71 -1.97
N ASN A 24 -28.17 -10.59 -2.81
CA ASN A 24 -29.37 -11.35 -2.47
C ASN A 24 -29.12 -12.39 -1.35
N GLN A 25 -27.86 -12.74 -1.07
CA GLN A 25 -27.47 -13.56 0.08
C GLN A 25 -27.08 -12.71 1.30
N GLY A 26 -27.25 -11.39 1.24
CA GLY A 26 -26.76 -10.47 2.27
C GLY A 26 -25.26 -10.20 2.20
N GLY A 27 -24.54 -10.74 1.21
CA GLY A 27 -23.10 -10.53 1.06
C GLY A 27 -22.74 -9.26 0.28
N SER A 28 -21.45 -8.92 0.31
CA SER A 28 -20.87 -7.82 -0.47
C SER A 28 -19.71 -8.31 -1.32
N CYS A 29 -19.65 -7.88 -2.58
CA CYS A 29 -18.57 -8.26 -3.50
C CYS A 29 -17.32 -7.39 -3.29
N VAL A 30 -16.31 -7.99 -2.68
CA VAL A 30 -15.04 -7.36 -2.33
C VAL A 30 -13.88 -8.09 -3.01
N ASP A 31 -12.72 -7.46 -3.09
CA ASP A 31 -11.49 -8.19 -3.40
C ASP A 31 -11.09 -9.00 -2.15
N TYR A 32 -11.35 -10.31 -2.16
CA TYR A 32 -11.22 -11.16 -0.96
C TYR A 32 -9.80 -11.28 -0.41
N ARG A 33 -8.80 -10.77 -1.13
CA ARG A 33 -7.40 -10.71 -0.68
C ARG A 33 -7.20 -9.63 0.38
N TYR A 34 -8.09 -8.64 0.44
CA TYR A 34 -7.97 -7.46 1.30
C TYR A 34 -9.02 -7.40 2.42
N TYR A 35 -9.91 -8.39 2.49
CA TYR A 35 -11.02 -8.41 3.45
C TYR A 35 -11.09 -9.77 4.14
N VAL A 36 -11.27 -9.73 5.47
CA VAL A 36 -11.63 -10.92 6.26
C VAL A 36 -13.15 -10.97 6.38
N CYS A 37 -13.72 -12.00 5.77
CA CYS A 37 -15.16 -12.27 5.80
C CYS A 37 -15.46 -13.25 6.92
N ASN A 38 -15.89 -12.73 8.06
CA ASN A 38 -16.23 -13.55 9.24
C ASN A 38 -17.42 -14.49 8.97
N GLY A 39 -18.31 -14.14 8.04
CA GLY A 39 -19.38 -15.02 7.56
C GLY A 39 -18.96 -16.01 6.47
N GLY A 40 -17.69 -15.98 6.03
CA GLY A 40 -17.17 -16.80 4.93
C GLY A 40 -17.20 -16.11 3.56
N VAL A 41 -16.55 -16.76 2.59
CA VAL A 41 -16.40 -16.27 1.21
C VAL A 41 -17.02 -17.25 0.22
N GLU A 42 -17.86 -16.72 -0.67
CA GLU A 42 -18.51 -17.48 -1.74
C GLU A 42 -17.99 -17.10 -3.14
N ASN A 43 -17.79 -18.11 -3.98
CA ASN A 43 -17.21 -17.97 -5.32
C ASN A 43 -18.29 -17.83 -6.40
N GLY A 44 -17.99 -17.07 -7.45
CA GLY A 44 -18.81 -17.03 -8.67
C GLY A 44 -20.18 -16.33 -8.51
N LEU A 45 -20.35 -15.54 -7.44
CA LEU A 45 -21.53 -14.71 -7.19
C LEU A 45 -21.31 -13.23 -7.53
N CYS A 46 -20.06 -12.83 -7.73
CA CYS A 46 -19.65 -11.47 -8.08
C CYS A 46 -19.26 -11.39 -9.54
N ASP A 47 -19.58 -10.26 -10.16
CA ASP A 47 -19.07 -9.94 -11.50
C ASP A 47 -17.60 -9.49 -11.40
N GLY A 48 -16.86 -9.50 -12.51
CA GLY A 48 -15.46 -9.08 -12.55
C GLY A 48 -14.47 -10.25 -12.49
N ASP A 49 -13.26 -9.98 -11.99
CA ASP A 49 -12.19 -10.98 -11.96
C ASP A 49 -12.31 -11.98 -10.80
N SER A 50 -11.47 -13.01 -10.80
CA SER A 50 -11.51 -14.13 -9.83
C SER A 50 -11.18 -13.73 -8.39
N ASN A 51 -10.64 -12.53 -8.15
CA ASN A 51 -10.39 -12.01 -6.81
C ASN A 51 -11.60 -11.25 -6.26
N ARG A 52 -12.56 -10.87 -7.10
CA ARG A 52 -13.85 -10.37 -6.61
C ARG A 52 -14.70 -11.54 -6.15
N ARG A 53 -14.87 -11.67 -4.82
CA ARG A 53 -15.67 -12.74 -4.23
C ARG A 53 -16.71 -12.19 -3.26
N CYS A 54 -17.72 -13.00 -2.99
CA CYS A 54 -18.82 -12.60 -2.15
C CYS A 54 -18.45 -12.80 -0.68
N CYS A 55 -18.26 -11.70 0.02
CA CYS A 55 -18.02 -11.66 1.46
C CYS A 55 -19.38 -11.74 2.17
N LEU A 56 -19.66 -12.86 2.83
CA LEU A 56 -20.93 -13.04 3.52
C LEU A 56 -20.97 -12.21 4.81
N GLU A 57 -22.13 -11.61 5.07
CA GLU A 57 -22.34 -10.81 6.28
C GLU A 57 -22.28 -11.69 7.53
N CYS A 58 -21.56 -11.19 8.54
CA CYS A 58 -21.51 -11.78 9.87
C CYS A 58 -22.53 -11.04 10.73
N ASP A 59 -23.64 -11.71 11.07
CA ASP A 59 -24.69 -11.11 11.89
C ASP A 59 -24.22 -10.85 13.35
N ASN A 60 -25.08 -10.25 14.17
CA ASN A 60 -24.73 -9.91 15.55
C ASN A 60 -24.33 -11.13 16.40
N SER A 61 -24.88 -12.32 16.12
CA SER A 61 -24.52 -13.54 16.84
C SER A 61 -23.12 -13.97 16.42
N CYS A 62 -22.87 -14.03 15.11
CA CYS A 62 -21.56 -14.32 14.53
C CYS A 62 -20.50 -13.36 15.08
N GLN A 63 -20.77 -12.05 15.12
CA GLN A 63 -19.82 -11.07 15.63
C GLN A 63 -19.56 -11.24 17.12
N SER A 64 -20.58 -11.56 17.91
CA SER A 64 -20.42 -11.87 19.34
C SER A 64 -19.55 -13.10 19.56
N ASP A 65 -19.72 -14.13 18.74
CA ASP A 65 -18.92 -15.36 18.80
C ASP A 65 -17.46 -15.10 18.40
N VAL A 66 -17.21 -14.35 17.32
CA VAL A 66 -15.87 -13.93 16.90
C VAL A 66 -15.16 -13.18 18.03
N ASN A 67 -15.80 -12.16 18.61
CA ASN A 67 -15.23 -11.38 19.71
C ASN A 67 -14.89 -12.25 20.93
N ASN A 68 -15.75 -13.24 21.22
CA ASN A 68 -15.50 -14.19 22.32
C ASN A 68 -14.25 -15.05 22.03
N TRP A 69 -14.14 -15.63 20.84
CA TRP A 69 -13.00 -16.48 20.47
C TRP A 69 -11.69 -15.70 20.42
N GLU A 70 -11.69 -14.49 19.87
CA GLU A 70 -10.53 -13.59 19.86
C GLU A 70 -10.03 -13.33 21.29
N SER A 71 -10.95 -13.15 22.25
CA SER A 71 -10.60 -12.84 23.63
C SER A 71 -10.04 -14.03 24.43
N CYS A 72 -10.44 -15.26 24.14
CA CYS A 72 -10.12 -16.42 24.98
C CYS A 72 -9.21 -17.46 24.32
N CYS A 73 -9.25 -17.56 23.01
CA CYS A 73 -9.06 -18.85 22.35
C CYS A 73 -8.20 -18.79 21.08
N ASP A 74 -7.84 -17.60 20.59
CA ASP A 74 -7.01 -17.41 19.40
C ASP A 74 -5.52 -17.24 19.70
N SER A 75 -5.14 -17.24 20.99
CA SER A 75 -3.76 -17.01 21.42
C SER A 75 -2.73 -17.95 20.78
N ALA A 76 -3.11 -19.20 20.48
CA ALA A 76 -2.24 -20.19 19.83
C ALA A 76 -1.98 -19.90 18.34
N CYS A 77 -2.85 -19.13 17.69
CA CYS A 77 -2.66 -18.64 16.33
C CYS A 77 -1.92 -17.31 16.32
N THR A 78 -2.35 -16.36 17.16
CA THR A 78 -1.71 -15.04 17.23
C THR A 78 -0.26 -15.12 17.75
N SER A 79 0.08 -16.11 18.58
CA SER A 79 1.47 -16.33 19.04
C SER A 79 2.44 -16.74 17.94
N ILE A 80 1.94 -17.20 16.79
CA ILE A 80 2.76 -17.53 15.61
C ILE A 80 2.55 -16.52 14.48
N SER A 81 2.10 -15.30 14.83
CA SER A 81 1.80 -14.22 13.89
C SER A 81 0.76 -14.64 12.83
N GLY A 82 -0.11 -15.58 13.17
CA GLY A 82 -1.23 -15.97 12.33
C GLY A 82 -2.51 -15.23 12.70
N SER A 83 -3.47 -15.24 11.78
CA SER A 83 -4.80 -14.66 11.95
C SER A 83 -5.86 -15.75 11.90
N CYS A 84 -6.77 -15.74 12.88
CA CYS A 84 -7.89 -16.66 12.90
C CYS A 84 -9.03 -16.15 12.02
N GLN A 85 -9.29 -16.87 10.94
CA GLN A 85 -10.30 -16.52 9.95
C GLN A 85 -10.93 -17.78 9.36
N ASP A 86 -12.11 -17.65 8.76
CA ASP A 86 -12.72 -18.75 8.05
C ASP A 86 -11.80 -19.24 6.91
N ASN A 87 -11.71 -20.55 6.70
CA ASN A 87 -10.80 -21.17 5.74
C ASN A 87 -11.17 -20.95 4.27
N SER A 88 -12.35 -20.36 4.02
CA SER A 88 -12.74 -19.84 2.71
C SER A 88 -12.10 -18.49 2.36
N ASN A 89 -11.58 -17.75 3.35
CA ASN A 89 -10.88 -16.49 3.13
C ASN A 89 -9.56 -16.68 2.36
N TYR A 90 -9.06 -15.58 1.80
CA TYR A 90 -7.69 -15.57 1.28
C TYR A 90 -6.70 -15.76 2.43
N CYS A 91 -5.75 -16.67 2.25
CA CYS A 91 -4.63 -16.82 3.16
C CYS A 91 -3.32 -16.70 2.39
N ASP A 92 -2.52 -15.68 2.71
CA ASP A 92 -1.17 -15.46 2.18
C ASP A 92 -0.15 -16.42 2.82
N GLY A 93 -0.51 -17.70 2.89
CA GLY A 93 0.18 -18.69 3.71
C GLY A 93 -0.49 -20.05 3.68
N SER A 94 -0.54 -20.71 4.83
CA SER A 94 -1.23 -21.98 4.99
C SER A 94 -2.14 -21.96 6.20
N TYR A 95 -3.28 -22.62 6.05
CA TYR A 95 -4.18 -22.86 7.16
C TYR A 95 -3.66 -23.98 8.06
N SER A 96 -3.73 -23.74 9.36
CA SER A 96 -3.47 -24.73 10.41
C SER A 96 -4.71 -24.88 11.30
N SER A 97 -5.23 -26.09 11.39
CA SER A 97 -6.38 -26.42 12.24
C SER A 97 -6.03 -26.43 13.73
N GLY A 98 -7.01 -26.19 14.61
CA GLY A 98 -6.89 -26.40 16.06
C GLY A 98 -6.11 -25.31 16.82
N LYS A 99 -5.85 -24.16 16.18
CA LYS A 99 -5.16 -23.00 16.77
C LYS A 99 -6.06 -21.79 17.01
N CYS A 100 -7.29 -21.86 16.54
CA CYS A 100 -8.31 -20.83 16.68
C CYS A 100 -9.48 -21.37 17.51
N GLY A 101 -10.14 -20.47 18.24
CA GLY A 101 -11.43 -20.76 18.83
C GLY A 101 -12.53 -20.83 17.78
N GLY A 102 -13.64 -21.50 18.13
CA GLY A 102 -14.84 -21.57 17.29
C GLY A 102 -14.92 -22.83 16.42
N PRO A 103 -15.67 -22.77 15.30
CA PRO A 103 -15.95 -23.91 14.44
C PRO A 103 -14.71 -24.39 13.68
N SER A 104 -14.76 -25.60 13.11
CA SER A 104 -13.64 -26.23 12.38
C SER A 104 -13.17 -25.45 11.15
N ASP A 105 -14.05 -24.62 10.60
CA ASP A 105 -13.75 -23.81 9.42
C ASP A 105 -12.98 -22.54 9.78
N ARG A 106 -13.00 -22.11 11.05
CA ARG A 106 -12.16 -21.03 11.55
C ARG A 106 -10.77 -21.57 11.88
N GLN A 107 -9.83 -21.31 10.98
CA GLN A 107 -8.48 -21.86 11.03
C GLN A 107 -7.44 -20.76 11.09
N CYS A 108 -6.26 -21.12 11.59
CA CYS A 108 -5.17 -20.17 11.68
C CYS A 108 -4.52 -20.02 10.32
N CYS A 109 -4.74 -18.88 9.67
CA CYS A 109 -3.95 -18.49 8.52
C CYS A 109 -2.61 -17.95 9.01
N SER A 110 -1.54 -18.68 8.75
CA SER A 110 -0.18 -18.24 9.06
C SER A 110 0.68 -18.46 7.83
N LYS A 111 1.58 -17.52 7.52
CA LYS A 111 2.60 -17.76 6.49
C LYS A 111 3.36 -19.03 6.90
N SER A 112 3.48 -20.01 6.00
CA SER A 112 4.04 -21.33 6.35
C SER A 112 5.36 -21.15 7.09
N THR A 113 5.44 -21.63 8.32
CA THR A 113 6.62 -21.53 9.17
C THR A 113 7.73 -22.45 8.67
N GLY A 114 8.39 -22.06 7.57
CA GLY A 114 9.84 -22.20 7.45
C GLY A 114 10.43 -21.02 8.19
N GLY A 115 10.96 -21.26 9.39
CA GLY A 115 11.20 -20.25 10.41
C GLY A 115 11.84 -18.93 9.96
N SER A 116 11.18 -17.83 10.29
CA SER A 116 11.82 -16.63 10.84
C SER A 116 10.70 -15.83 11.50
N SER A 117 10.92 -15.36 12.73
CA SER A 117 10.35 -14.09 13.17
C SER A 117 10.45 -13.11 12.00
N GLY A 118 9.33 -12.53 11.55
CA GLY A 118 9.30 -11.58 10.44
C GLY A 118 10.28 -10.46 10.74
N SER A 119 11.50 -10.60 10.22
CA SER A 119 12.51 -9.56 10.28
C SER A 119 11.99 -8.50 9.34
N CYS A 120 11.68 -7.32 9.85
CA CYS A 120 11.48 -6.16 9.00
C CYS A 120 12.58 -6.17 7.93
N SER A 121 12.16 -6.27 6.66
CA SER A 121 13.07 -6.47 5.53
C SER A 121 13.71 -5.16 5.06
N LEU A 122 13.31 -4.04 5.67
CA LEU A 122 13.88 -2.72 5.40
C LEU A 122 15.37 -2.68 5.72
N LEU A 123 16.09 -1.99 4.86
CA LEU A 123 17.50 -1.69 5.02
C LEU A 123 17.65 -0.25 5.50
N THR A 124 18.54 -0.04 6.46
CA THR A 124 19.03 1.30 6.74
C THR A 124 19.98 1.76 5.63
N TYR A 125 19.75 2.94 5.07
CA TYR A 125 20.57 3.54 4.02
C TYR A 125 21.28 4.81 4.51
N SER A 126 22.55 4.97 4.18
CA SER A 126 23.29 6.22 4.38
C SER A 126 24.57 6.23 3.56
N THR A 127 24.96 7.40 3.06
CA THR A 127 26.25 7.63 2.38
C THR A 127 26.81 9.00 2.75
N SER A 128 27.98 9.37 2.22
CA SER A 128 28.51 10.74 2.39
C SER A 128 27.63 11.81 1.73
N SER A 129 26.89 11.44 0.68
CA SER A 129 26.08 12.35 -0.15
C SER A 129 24.57 12.20 0.05
N VAL A 130 24.11 11.24 0.86
CA VAL A 130 22.70 11.02 1.22
C VAL A 130 22.61 10.71 2.70
N LYS A 131 21.92 11.57 3.45
CA LYS A 131 21.84 11.53 4.92
C LYS A 131 20.41 11.79 5.39
N GLY A 132 20.03 11.21 6.52
CA GLY A 132 18.76 11.54 7.16
C GLY A 132 18.84 12.89 7.86
N TYR A 133 17.82 13.72 7.65
CA TYR A 133 17.71 15.03 8.28
C TYR A 133 17.40 14.89 9.78
N ASN A 134 18.00 15.73 10.63
CA ASN A 134 17.81 15.72 12.09
C ASN A 134 18.01 14.35 12.77
N GLY A 135 18.91 13.52 12.25
CA GLY A 135 19.20 12.20 12.81
C GLY A 135 18.18 11.12 12.43
N LEU A 136 17.30 11.38 11.46
CA LEU A 136 16.41 10.40 10.88
C LEU A 136 17.19 9.19 10.32
N THR A 137 16.72 7.99 10.63
CA THR A 137 17.20 6.76 9.98
C THR A 137 16.47 6.62 8.64
N ILE A 138 17.21 6.49 7.54
CA ILE A 138 16.59 6.26 6.22
C ILE A 138 16.36 4.76 6.09
N GLU A 139 15.09 4.35 6.11
CA GLU A 139 14.70 2.95 5.91
C GLU A 139 14.07 2.79 4.52
N ILE A 140 14.56 1.81 3.76
CA ILE A 140 14.14 1.54 2.38
C ILE A 140 13.95 0.03 2.17
N GLU A 141 13.13 -0.33 1.20
CA GLU A 141 13.03 -1.72 0.75
C GLU A 141 14.28 -2.10 -0.08
N PRO A 142 14.80 -3.34 0.04
CA PRO A 142 16.00 -3.79 -0.66
C PRO A 142 16.07 -3.53 -2.17
N GLY A 143 14.96 -3.69 -2.90
CA GLY A 143 14.82 -3.38 -4.32
C GLY A 143 15.02 -1.89 -4.65
N PHE A 144 14.67 -0.97 -3.74
CA PHE A 144 14.93 0.47 -3.91
C PHE A 144 16.40 0.86 -3.71
N LYS A 145 17.24 -0.02 -3.15
CA LYS A 145 18.65 0.29 -2.85
C LYS A 145 19.43 0.75 -4.10
N SER A 146 19.18 0.14 -5.26
CA SER A 146 19.88 0.50 -6.50
C SER A 146 19.55 1.93 -6.97
N SER A 147 18.30 2.35 -6.78
CA SER A 147 17.84 3.72 -6.99
C SER A 147 18.53 4.69 -6.04
N MET A 148 18.64 4.33 -4.76
CA MET A 148 19.35 5.12 -3.75
C MET A 148 20.85 5.26 -4.02
N ASP A 149 21.51 4.19 -4.49
CA ASP A 149 22.91 4.24 -4.92
C ASP A 149 23.10 5.18 -6.12
N SER A 150 22.15 5.17 -7.06
CA SER A 150 22.13 6.11 -8.18
C SER A 150 21.93 7.55 -7.71
N ILE A 151 20.98 7.80 -6.81
CA ILE A 151 20.74 9.11 -6.17
C ILE A 151 22.02 9.63 -5.50
N SER A 152 22.72 8.77 -4.72
CA SER A 152 23.97 9.14 -4.07
C SER A 152 25.07 9.51 -5.07
N SER A 153 25.20 8.73 -6.15
CA SER A 153 26.14 9.01 -7.24
C SER A 153 25.84 10.35 -7.93
N TYR A 154 24.57 10.62 -8.24
CA TYR A 154 24.13 11.87 -8.84
C TYR A 154 24.42 13.06 -7.94
N ALA A 155 24.10 12.94 -6.65
CA ALA A 155 24.34 13.97 -5.65
C ALA A 155 25.82 14.32 -5.54
N SER A 156 26.68 13.31 -5.43
CA SER A 156 28.13 13.47 -5.41
C SER A 156 28.64 14.17 -6.68
N SER A 157 28.16 13.74 -7.86
CA SER A 157 28.59 14.32 -9.15
C SER A 157 28.16 15.76 -9.37
N CYS A 158 27.06 16.20 -8.74
CA CYS A 158 26.54 17.56 -8.82
C CYS A 158 26.97 18.42 -7.62
N GLY A 159 27.79 17.90 -6.71
CA GLY A 159 28.28 18.64 -5.55
C GLY A 159 27.18 19.02 -4.55
N VAL A 160 26.14 18.19 -4.41
CA VAL A 160 25.07 18.38 -3.42
C VAL A 160 25.09 17.25 -2.38
N THR A 161 24.57 17.55 -1.19
CA THR A 161 24.21 16.52 -0.20
C THR A 161 22.68 16.44 -0.12
N VAL A 162 22.14 15.24 -0.29
CA VAL A 162 20.70 14.97 -0.12
C VAL A 162 20.41 14.76 1.36
N TRP A 163 19.53 15.59 1.90
CA TRP A 163 18.99 15.47 3.25
C TRP A 163 17.57 14.92 3.19
N VAL A 164 17.45 13.63 3.43
CA VAL A 164 16.18 12.89 3.41
C VAL A 164 15.35 13.28 4.63
N THR A 165 14.17 13.83 4.39
CA THR A 165 13.21 14.21 5.44
C THR A 165 12.16 13.13 5.67
N HIS A 166 11.83 12.32 4.65
CA HIS A 166 10.99 11.14 4.79
C HIS A 166 11.46 10.02 3.87
N ALA A 167 11.30 8.76 4.30
CA ALA A 167 11.57 7.55 3.52
C ALA A 167 10.39 6.59 3.68
N PHE A 168 10.61 5.32 4.06
CA PHE A 168 9.52 4.45 4.50
C PHE A 168 8.69 5.11 5.63
N ARG A 169 7.37 4.91 5.59
CA ARG A 169 6.44 5.33 6.65
C ARG A 169 5.25 4.39 6.75
N TYR A 170 4.68 4.28 7.95
CA TYR A 170 3.42 3.57 8.14
C TYR A 170 2.25 4.34 7.53
N GLU A 171 1.24 3.61 7.10
CA GLU A 171 -0.04 4.21 6.76
C GLU A 171 -0.63 4.91 7.98
N GLY A 172 -1.15 6.12 7.77
CA GLY A 172 -1.75 6.93 8.83
C GLY A 172 -0.76 7.59 9.79
N GLN A 173 0.56 7.41 9.61
CA GLN A 173 1.56 8.10 10.42
C GLN A 173 1.48 9.62 10.20
N ASP A 174 1.34 10.37 11.30
CA ASP A 174 1.37 11.84 11.27
C ASP A 174 2.80 12.31 10.94
N LEU A 175 2.92 13.08 9.86
CA LEU A 175 4.19 13.59 9.34
C LEU A 175 4.53 15.00 9.83
N GLY A 176 3.72 15.60 10.71
CA GLY A 176 4.02 16.89 11.31
C GLY A 176 4.23 18.01 10.28
N GLY A 177 3.14 18.63 9.81
CA GLY A 177 3.21 19.86 9.02
C GLY A 177 2.88 19.73 7.53
N THR A 178 2.44 18.56 7.05
CA THR A 178 1.80 18.41 5.73
C THR A 178 0.51 17.60 5.87
N VAL A 179 -0.64 18.29 5.74
CA VAL A 179 -1.98 17.67 5.72
C VAL A 179 -2.35 17.42 4.26
N VAL A 180 -1.79 16.36 3.68
CA VAL A 180 -2.36 15.73 2.48
C VAL A 180 -2.56 14.25 2.76
N PRO A 181 -3.78 13.71 2.64
CA PRO A 181 -4.00 12.27 2.70
C PRO A 181 -3.09 11.58 1.68
N PRO A 182 -2.39 10.49 2.02
CA PRO A 182 -1.60 9.75 1.05
C PRO A 182 -2.48 9.37 -0.14
N ALA A 183 -1.94 9.44 -1.37
CA ALA A 183 -2.53 8.67 -2.45
C ALA A 183 -2.60 7.20 -2.00
N SER A 184 -3.68 6.49 -2.32
CA SER A 184 -3.92 5.12 -1.86
C SER A 184 -2.77 4.15 -2.15
N ASN A 185 -1.89 4.48 -3.11
CA ASN A 185 -0.71 3.70 -3.49
C ASN A 185 0.60 4.53 -3.44
N SER A 186 0.93 5.17 -2.32
CA SER A 186 2.20 5.93 -2.18
C SER A 186 3.41 4.99 -2.10
N ASN A 187 4.49 5.30 -2.83
CA ASN A 187 5.74 4.53 -2.77
C ASN A 187 6.47 4.65 -1.41
N HIS A 188 6.14 5.66 -0.59
CA HIS A 188 6.65 5.73 0.78
C HIS A 188 6.14 4.58 1.66
N LEU A 189 4.93 4.07 1.41
CA LEU A 189 4.34 2.98 2.21
C LEU A 189 5.03 1.64 1.99
N VAL A 190 5.89 1.56 0.97
CA VAL A 190 6.66 0.36 0.63
C VAL A 190 8.16 0.63 0.62
N GLY A 191 8.63 1.80 1.07
CA GLY A 191 10.07 2.09 1.12
C GLY A 191 10.74 2.32 -0.24
N HIS A 192 9.97 2.69 -1.27
CA HIS A 192 10.43 2.99 -2.63
C HIS A 192 10.43 4.50 -2.96
N ALA A 193 10.37 5.37 -1.95
CA ALA A 193 10.39 6.81 -2.14
C ALA A 193 11.14 7.52 -1.03
N ILE A 194 11.63 8.72 -1.36
CA ILE A 194 12.16 9.68 -0.40
C ILE A 194 11.58 11.07 -0.65
N ASP A 195 11.41 11.83 0.44
CA ASP A 195 11.28 13.28 0.40
C ASP A 195 12.61 13.88 0.85
N MET A 196 13.05 14.96 0.21
CA MET A 196 14.36 15.51 0.47
C MET A 196 14.44 17.04 0.33
N ASN A 197 15.46 17.57 0.98
CA ASN A 197 16.04 18.88 0.67
C ASN A 197 17.50 18.69 0.26
N LEU A 198 18.09 19.69 -0.39
CA LEU A 198 19.49 19.65 -0.79
C LEU A 198 20.30 20.69 -0.02
N ASP A 199 21.45 20.26 0.48
CA ASP A 199 22.54 21.17 0.85
C ASP A 199 23.45 21.34 -0.36
N THR A 200 23.61 22.58 -0.80
CA THR A 200 24.32 22.95 -2.03
C THR A 200 25.40 23.98 -1.73
N PRO A 201 26.37 24.20 -2.63
CA PRO A 201 27.37 25.27 -2.47
C PRO A 201 26.75 26.67 -2.33
N SER A 202 25.53 26.88 -2.84
CA SER A 202 24.79 28.13 -2.73
C SER A 202 23.83 28.18 -1.53
N GLY A 203 23.86 27.17 -0.66
CA GLY A 203 23.04 27.06 0.53
C GLY A 203 21.92 26.02 0.43
N TRP A 204 21.05 26.04 1.44
CA TRP A 204 19.93 25.12 1.59
C TRP A 204 18.87 25.31 0.50
N CYS A 205 18.51 24.23 -0.19
CA CYS A 205 17.50 24.21 -1.24
C CYS A 205 16.35 23.28 -0.82
N ASN A 206 15.27 23.89 -0.33
CA ASN A 206 14.04 23.22 0.05
C ASN A 206 13.06 23.10 -1.12
N GLY A 207 11.84 22.58 -0.89
CA GLY A 207 10.81 22.44 -1.93
C GLY A 207 10.59 23.68 -2.80
N ASP A 208 10.54 24.88 -2.22
CA ASP A 208 10.39 26.12 -2.98
C ASP A 208 11.59 26.38 -3.92
N CYS A 209 12.81 26.17 -3.42
CA CYS A 209 14.03 26.30 -4.21
C CYS A 209 14.11 25.23 -5.33
N LEU A 210 13.74 23.99 -5.03
CA LEU A 210 13.71 22.88 -5.98
C LEU A 210 12.71 23.15 -7.11
N TYR A 211 11.53 23.67 -6.78
CA TYR A 211 10.51 24.06 -7.75
C TYR A 211 10.94 25.26 -8.61
N ALA A 212 11.58 26.26 -7.99
CA ALA A 212 11.97 27.48 -8.68
C ALA A 212 13.08 27.27 -9.73
N GLY A 213 13.92 26.23 -9.56
CA GLY A 213 14.92 25.84 -10.56
C GLY A 213 16.10 26.81 -10.74
N TYR A 214 16.34 27.73 -9.80
CA TYR A 214 17.43 28.71 -9.93
C TYR A 214 18.79 28.24 -9.39
N ASN A 215 18.83 27.12 -8.67
CA ASN A 215 20.06 26.57 -8.13
C ASN A 215 20.66 25.54 -9.11
N SER A 216 21.77 25.89 -9.75
CA SER A 216 22.37 25.06 -10.82
C SER A 216 22.86 23.69 -10.34
N ASN A 217 23.29 23.57 -9.08
CA ASN A 217 23.69 22.28 -8.49
C ASN A 217 22.46 21.39 -8.24
N ALA A 218 21.35 21.97 -7.75
CA ALA A 218 20.09 21.27 -7.61
C ALA A 218 19.52 20.85 -8.97
N GLU A 219 19.54 21.74 -9.96
CA GLU A 219 19.09 21.45 -11.32
C GLU A 219 19.93 20.34 -11.98
N CYS A 220 21.26 20.36 -11.80
CA CYS A 220 22.14 19.26 -12.22
C CYS A 220 21.67 17.93 -11.61
N PHE A 221 21.42 17.91 -10.30
CA PHE A 221 21.02 16.70 -9.59
C PHE A 221 19.67 16.17 -10.07
N LEU A 222 18.64 17.02 -10.12
CA LEU A 222 17.29 16.66 -10.56
C LEU A 222 17.27 16.17 -12.01
N ASN A 223 18.03 16.81 -12.90
CA ASN A 223 18.17 16.35 -14.28
C ASN A 223 18.80 14.96 -14.36
N LYS A 224 19.79 14.64 -13.52
CA LYS A 224 20.37 13.28 -13.46
C LYS A 224 19.41 12.26 -12.88
N VAL A 225 18.63 12.62 -11.84
CA VAL A 225 17.58 11.76 -11.28
C VAL A 225 16.59 11.37 -12.38
N MET A 226 16.03 12.35 -13.09
CA MET A 226 15.05 12.09 -14.16
C MET A 226 15.64 11.35 -15.35
N ASN A 227 16.84 11.75 -15.83
CA ASN A 227 17.51 11.04 -16.93
C ASN A 227 17.97 9.63 -16.54
N GLY A 228 18.13 9.36 -15.24
CA GLY A 228 18.42 8.06 -14.67
C GLY A 228 17.22 7.12 -14.58
N GLY A 229 16.02 7.56 -14.99
CA GLY A 229 14.80 6.76 -14.98
C GLY A 229 14.00 6.85 -13.67
N LEU A 230 14.47 7.61 -12.68
CA LEU A 230 13.69 7.91 -11.48
C LEU A 230 12.69 9.02 -11.77
N ARG A 231 11.62 9.07 -10.98
CA ARG A 231 10.62 10.13 -11.07
C ARG A 231 10.90 11.19 -10.02
N TRP A 232 10.66 12.44 -10.38
CA TRP A 232 10.74 13.58 -9.47
C TRP A 232 9.39 14.28 -9.42
N GLY A 233 8.89 14.56 -8.22
CA GLY A 233 7.55 15.10 -8.05
C GLY A 233 7.37 16.56 -8.50
N GLY A 234 8.46 17.30 -8.73
CA GLY A 234 8.41 18.68 -9.22
C GLY A 234 7.84 18.86 -10.63
N VAL A 235 7.75 17.78 -11.41
CA VAL A 235 7.13 17.79 -12.76
C VAL A 235 5.71 17.21 -12.78
N TRP A 236 5.15 16.85 -11.63
CA TRP A 236 3.80 16.30 -11.51
C TRP A 236 2.74 17.39 -11.34
N TYR A 237 1.46 16.99 -11.46
CA TYR A 237 0.33 17.82 -11.10
C TYR A 237 -0.61 17.06 -10.14
N PRO A 238 -0.82 17.53 -8.89
CA PRO A 238 -0.12 18.65 -8.25
C PRO A 238 1.37 18.38 -8.09
N THR A 239 2.17 19.45 -8.03
CA THR A 239 3.63 19.34 -7.90
C THR A 239 4.02 18.92 -6.49
N ASP A 240 5.04 18.08 -6.38
CA ASP A 240 5.69 17.67 -5.14
C ASP A 240 7.23 17.75 -5.27
N PRO A 241 7.82 18.94 -5.19
CA PRO A 241 9.22 19.17 -5.56
C PRO A 241 10.25 18.48 -4.67
N VAL A 242 9.86 17.98 -3.49
CA VAL A 242 10.77 17.28 -2.58
C VAL A 242 10.84 15.78 -2.84
N HIS A 243 9.89 15.24 -3.62
CA HIS A 243 9.67 13.81 -3.75
C HIS A 243 10.48 13.17 -4.89
N ILE A 244 11.10 12.02 -4.63
CA ILE A 244 11.74 11.14 -5.61
C ILE A 244 11.33 9.69 -5.35
N ASP A 245 10.98 8.97 -6.42
CA ASP A 245 10.73 7.53 -6.37
C ASP A 245 11.14 6.82 -7.67
N ASP A 246 11.09 5.48 -7.67
CA ASP A 246 11.36 4.65 -8.86
C ASP A 246 10.10 4.26 -9.65
N GLY A 247 8.93 4.69 -9.19
CA GLY A 247 7.65 4.39 -9.81
C GLY A 247 7.14 2.97 -9.66
N LEU A 248 7.54 2.23 -8.63
CA LEU A 248 7.03 0.87 -8.36
C LEU A 248 5.50 0.80 -8.41
N ASN A 249 4.79 1.73 -7.75
CA ASN A 249 3.33 1.79 -7.77
C ASN A 249 2.69 1.91 -9.17
N VAL A 250 3.42 2.42 -10.16
CA VAL A 250 2.94 2.59 -11.53
C VAL A 250 3.39 1.44 -12.43
N TYR A 251 4.65 1.01 -12.32
CA TYR A 251 5.22 0.02 -13.23
C TYR A 251 4.99 -1.42 -12.77
N SER A 252 4.85 -1.65 -11.47
CA SER A 252 4.71 -2.97 -10.85
C SER A 252 3.69 -2.97 -9.70
N PRO A 253 2.41 -2.64 -9.97
CA PRO A 253 1.40 -2.46 -8.92
C PRO A 253 1.14 -3.73 -8.08
N ASN A 254 1.33 -4.93 -8.64
CA ASN A 254 1.23 -6.17 -7.88
C ASN A 254 2.37 -6.32 -6.87
N THR A 255 3.61 -6.05 -7.30
CA THR A 255 4.79 -6.04 -6.40
C THR A 255 4.63 -4.98 -5.32
N TRP A 256 4.10 -3.81 -5.67
CA TRP A 256 3.77 -2.77 -4.70
C TRP A 256 2.78 -3.29 -3.65
N ASN A 257 1.70 -3.97 -4.06
CA ASN A 257 0.71 -4.52 -3.13
C ASN A 257 1.34 -5.58 -2.20
N ASP A 258 2.15 -6.48 -2.73
CA ASP A 258 2.82 -7.53 -1.95
C ASP A 258 3.73 -6.91 -0.87
N LEU A 259 4.53 -5.91 -1.27
CA LEU A 259 5.41 -5.18 -0.35
C LEU A 259 4.64 -4.35 0.66
N TYR A 260 3.50 -3.78 0.30
CA TYR A 260 2.67 -3.01 1.23
C TYR A 260 2.21 -3.91 2.38
N TYR A 261 1.64 -5.09 2.11
CA TYR A 261 1.20 -5.99 3.19
C TYR A 261 2.36 -6.59 3.97
N ASP A 262 3.50 -6.85 3.33
CA ASP A 262 4.68 -7.33 4.03
C ASP A 262 5.23 -6.27 4.99
N LEU A 263 5.50 -5.07 4.48
CA LEU A 263 6.18 -4.03 5.22
C LEU A 263 5.28 -3.33 6.24
N GLN A 264 3.99 -3.16 5.98
CA GLN A 264 3.07 -2.54 6.95
C GLN A 264 2.65 -3.51 8.06
N GLY A 265 2.86 -4.81 7.87
CA GLY A 265 2.53 -5.84 8.86
C GLY A 265 3.73 -6.38 9.65
N ASN A 266 4.93 -6.34 9.08
CA ASN A 266 6.13 -6.97 9.63
C ASN A 266 7.26 -5.98 9.98
N CYS A 267 7.19 -4.76 9.47
CA CYS A 267 7.76 -3.59 10.10
C CYS A 267 6.57 -2.93 10.82
#